data_AF-A0A3N7H9G4-F1
#
_entry.id   AF-A0A3N7H9G4-F1
#
_cell.length_a   1.000
_cell.length_b   1.000
_cell.length_c   1.000
_cell.angle_alpha   90.00
_cell.angle_beta   90.00
_cell.angle_gamma   90.00
#
_symmetry.space_group_name_H-M   'P 1'
#
loop_
_entity.id
_entity.type
_entity.pdbx_description
1 polymer ?
#
loop_
_entity_poly.entity_id
_entity_poly.type
_entity_poly.pdbx_seq_one_letter_code
_entity_poly.pdbx_strand_id
1 'polypeptide(L)'
;MNISGMNGEVMSGESVSLLEMNYGLQLGTFWRGLLRLLELCFHSILKPIQEIGLLFCQEDWKGAGSHTNYCAMSMRNEGGYEVIKKAIEKLGLRHKEHIAVYGERD
;
A
#
# COMPACT_ATOMS: atom_id res chain seq x y z
N MET A 1 10.92 -9.72 -6.12
CA MET A 1 10.16 -8.64 -5.48
C MET A 1 11.19 -7.74 -4.82
N ASN A 2 11.20 -6.44 -5.12
CA ASN A 2 12.19 -5.54 -4.55
C ASN A 2 11.56 -4.77 -3.38
N ILE A 3 12.07 -5.00 -2.17
CA ILE A 3 11.64 -4.28 -0.97
C ILE A 3 12.62 -3.11 -0.79
N SER A 4 12.12 -1.88 -0.90
CA SER A 4 12.97 -0.69 -0.75
C SER A 4 13.09 -0.23 0.71
N GLY A 5 12.20 -0.68 1.59
CA GLY A 5 12.27 -0.38 3.02
C GLY A 5 11.07 -0.92 3.80
N MET A 6 11.17 -0.82 5.12
CA MET A 6 10.08 -1.13 6.07
C MET A 6 10.14 -0.16 7.26
N ASN A 7 8.98 0.18 7.82
CA ASN A 7 8.87 0.98 9.04
C ASN A 7 7.64 0.55 9.87
N GLY A 8 7.68 0.86 11.18
CA GLY A 8 6.48 0.80 12.02
C GLY A 8 5.52 1.93 11.66
N GLU A 9 4.23 1.65 11.71
CA GLU A 9 3.17 2.64 11.50
C GLU A 9 2.72 3.28 12.82
N VAL A 10 1.80 4.24 12.72
CA VAL A 10 1.28 4.99 13.86
C VAL A 10 0.54 4.08 14.85
N MET A 11 -0.13 3.04 14.36
CA MET A 11 -0.80 2.06 15.20
C MET A 11 0.18 1.05 15.78
N SER A 12 0.06 0.79 17.08
CA SER A 12 0.85 -0.24 17.75
C SER A 12 0.58 -1.61 17.12
N GLY A 13 1.63 -2.25 16.60
CA GLY A 13 1.54 -3.54 15.92
C GLY A 13 1.31 -3.45 14.40
N GLU A 14 1.13 -2.24 13.84
CA GLU A 14 1.06 -2.03 12.39
C GLU A 14 2.45 -1.72 11.81
N SER A 15 2.70 -2.19 10.59
CA SER A 15 3.95 -1.92 9.86
C SER A 15 3.68 -1.78 8.37
N VAL A 16 4.49 -0.97 7.70
CA VAL A 16 4.46 -0.78 6.25
C VAL A 16 5.72 -1.36 5.62
N SER A 17 5.53 -2.01 4.47
CA SER A 17 6.61 -2.44 3.59
C SER A 17 6.52 -1.69 2.26
N LEU A 18 7.63 -1.09 1.84
CA LEU A 18 7.73 -0.37 0.58
C LEU A 18 8.16 -1.33 -0.52
N LEU A 19 7.28 -1.50 -1.51
CA LEU A 19 7.49 -2.43 -2.62
C LEU A 19 7.72 -1.65 -3.90
N GLU A 20 8.91 -1.82 -4.49
CA GLU A 20 9.22 -1.23 -5.79
C GLU A 20 8.72 -2.13 -6.92
N MET A 21 7.89 -1.56 -7.78
CA MET A 21 7.44 -2.21 -9.01
C MET A 21 8.12 -1.56 -10.21
N ASN A 22 9.08 -2.27 -10.80
CA ASN A 22 9.74 -1.83 -12.01
C ASN A 22 8.91 -2.29 -13.23
N TYR A 23 8.23 -1.33 -13.86
CA TYR A 23 7.50 -1.42 -15.13
C TYR A 23 6.24 -2.31 -15.15
N GLY A 24 5.09 -1.66 -15.41
CA GLY A 24 3.91 -2.10 -16.17
C GLY A 24 3.16 -3.40 -15.82
N LEU A 25 3.84 -4.52 -15.58
CA LEU A 25 3.24 -5.85 -15.53
C LEU A 25 3.61 -6.68 -14.29
N GLN A 26 4.20 -6.07 -13.27
CA GLN A 26 4.59 -6.77 -12.04
C GLN A 26 3.47 -6.91 -10.99
N LEU A 27 2.21 -6.59 -11.30
CA LEU A 27 1.06 -6.75 -10.39
C LEU A 27 0.97 -8.16 -9.76
N GLY A 28 1.34 -9.21 -10.50
CA GLY A 28 1.40 -10.58 -9.95
C GLY A 28 2.43 -10.78 -8.84
N THR A 29 3.49 -9.95 -8.78
CA THR A 29 4.45 -9.99 -7.67
C THR A 29 3.93 -9.32 -6.40
N PHE A 30 3.06 -8.31 -6.52
CA PHE A 30 2.40 -7.69 -5.36
C PHE A 30 1.57 -8.70 -4.59
N TRP A 31 0.66 -9.40 -5.28
CA TRP A 31 -0.21 -10.41 -4.67
C TRP A 31 0.58 -11.56 -4.03
N ARG A 32 1.70 -11.97 -4.63
CA ARG A 32 2.60 -12.98 -4.05
C ARG A 32 3.27 -12.51 -2.75
N GLY A 33 3.67 -11.24 -2.68
CA GLY A 33 4.23 -10.68 -1.45
C GLY A 33 3.18 -10.49 -0.36
N LEU A 34 1.99 -10.01 -0.73
CA LEU A 34 0.88 -9.89 0.21
C LEU A 34 0.52 -11.26 0.80
N LEU A 35 0.40 -12.29 -0.03
CA LEU A 35 0.14 -13.66 0.43
C LEU A 35 1.22 -14.14 1.40
N ARG A 36 2.50 -13.92 1.07
CA ARG A 36 3.61 -14.33 1.94
C ARG A 36 3.64 -13.59 3.28
N LEU A 37 3.31 -12.30 3.27
CA LEU A 37 3.20 -11.49 4.50
C LEU A 37 2.04 -11.99 5.36
N LEU A 38 0.87 -12.25 4.76
CA LEU A 38 -0.28 -12.81 5.48
C LEU A 38 0.03 -14.19 6.08
N GLU A 39 0.71 -15.07 5.34
CA GLU A 39 1.14 -16.39 5.84
C GLU A 39 2.08 -16.29 7.05
N LEU A 40 3.03 -15.35 7.03
CA LEU A 40 3.96 -15.11 8.13
C LEU A 40 3.26 -14.47 9.33
N CYS A 41 2.43 -13.46 9.11
CA CYS A 41 1.64 -12.82 10.18
C CYS A 41 0.70 -13.83 10.84
N PHE A 42 0.05 -14.70 10.06
CA PHE A 42 -0.86 -15.71 10.60
C PHE A 42 -0.13 -16.71 11.51
N HIS A 43 0.99 -17.28 11.04
CA HIS A 43 1.73 -18.29 11.79
C HIS A 43 2.52 -17.74 12.98
N SER A 44 3.16 -16.57 12.82
CA SER A 44 4.13 -16.08 13.79
C SER A 44 3.53 -15.12 14.82
N ILE A 45 2.38 -14.49 14.51
CA ILE A 45 1.82 -13.39 15.32
C ILE A 45 0.39 -13.72 15.74
N LEU A 46 -0.52 -13.94 14.78
CA LEU A 46 -1.95 -14.11 15.07
C LEU A 46 -2.27 -15.41 15.79
N LYS A 47 -1.68 -16.55 15.38
CA LYS A 47 -1.93 -17.84 16.03
C LYS A 47 -1.55 -17.83 17.53
N PRO A 48 -0.35 -17.36 17.94
CA PRO A 48 -0.02 -17.18 19.36
C PRO A 48 -0.95 -16.19 20.10
N ILE A 49 -1.34 -15.08 19.48
CA ILE A 49 -2.21 -14.07 20.11
C ILE A 49 -3.63 -14.62 20.33
N GLN A 50 -4.15 -15.40 19.37
CA GLN A 50 -5.44 -16.06 19.47
C GLN A 50 -5.44 -17.13 20.57
N GLU A 51 -4.34 -17.86 20.73
CA GLU A 51 -4.15 -18.85 21.80
C GLU A 51 -4.10 -18.20 23.20
N ILE A 52 -3.72 -16.92 23.30
CA ILE A 52 -3.58 -16.17 24.57
C ILE A 52 -4.76 -15.20 24.83
N GLY A 53 -5.68 -15.01 23.87
CA GLY A 53 -6.96 -14.33 24.08
C GLY A 53 -6.89 -12.80 24.25
N LEU A 54 -5.90 -12.12 23.65
CA LEU A 54 -5.60 -10.70 23.89
C LEU A 54 -6.16 -9.70 22.86
N LEU A 55 -7.16 -10.08 22.05
CA LEU A 55 -7.66 -9.17 21.02
C LEU A 55 -8.62 -8.11 21.60
N PHE A 56 -8.07 -6.98 22.06
CA PHE A 56 -8.82 -5.77 22.40
C PHE A 56 -8.76 -4.78 21.24
N CYS A 57 -9.83 -4.65 20.46
CA CYS A 57 -9.97 -3.59 19.46
C CYS A 57 -10.74 -2.41 20.07
N GLN A 58 -10.15 -1.21 20.07
CA GLN A 58 -10.79 0.04 20.49
C GLN A 58 -11.07 0.94 19.27
N GLU A 59 -12.10 1.76 19.37
CA GLU A 59 -12.74 2.49 18.26
C GLU A 59 -11.91 3.67 17.67
N ASP A 60 -10.70 3.95 18.17
CA ASP A 60 -9.90 5.13 17.80
C ASP A 60 -8.67 4.80 16.93
N TRP A 61 -8.73 3.69 16.22
CA TRP A 61 -7.63 3.12 15.45
C TRP A 61 -7.49 3.81 14.07
N LYS A 62 -6.25 4.14 13.67
CA LYS A 62 -5.96 4.72 12.34
C LYS A 62 -6.15 3.67 11.25
N GLY A 63 -6.61 4.08 10.08
CA GLY A 63 -6.79 3.15 8.95
C GLY A 63 -5.48 2.88 8.21
N ALA A 64 -5.29 1.64 7.76
CA ALA A 64 -4.19 1.26 6.87
C ALA A 64 -4.50 1.68 5.42
N GLY A 65 -3.49 2.16 4.69
CA GLY A 65 -3.60 2.58 3.29
C GLY A 65 -2.53 1.93 2.40
N SER A 66 -2.79 1.89 1.09
CA SER A 66 -1.82 1.38 0.09
C SER A 66 -1.39 2.51 -0.85
N HIS A 67 -0.55 3.43 -0.35
CA HIS A 67 -0.04 4.53 -1.14
C HIS A 67 0.76 4.02 -2.35
N THR A 68 0.44 4.55 -3.54
CA THR A 68 1.11 4.18 -4.79
C THR A 68 1.87 5.38 -5.33
N ASN A 69 3.20 5.28 -5.36
CA ASN A 69 4.06 6.26 -6.03
C ASN A 69 4.14 5.92 -7.53
N TYR A 70 3.96 6.92 -8.39
CA TYR A 70 4.00 6.73 -9.85
C TYR A 70 4.91 7.76 -10.51
N CYS A 71 5.70 7.31 -11.50
CA CYS A 71 6.57 8.18 -12.27
C CYS A 71 6.83 7.62 -13.66
N ALA A 72 6.42 8.36 -14.69
CA ALA A 72 6.74 8.07 -16.09
C ALA A 72 8.11 8.64 -16.48
N MET A 73 8.73 8.13 -17.55
CA MET A 73 10.04 8.64 -18.01
C MET A 73 10.00 10.14 -18.32
N SER A 74 8.91 10.65 -18.91
CA SER A 74 8.71 12.07 -19.17
C SER A 74 8.64 12.92 -17.90
N MET A 75 8.28 12.34 -16.76
CA MET A 75 8.26 13.04 -15.46
C MET A 75 9.66 13.16 -14.83
N ARG A 76 10.62 12.31 -15.24
CA ARG A 76 12.01 12.32 -14.74
C ARG A 76 12.94 13.23 -15.54
N ASN A 77 12.53 13.60 -16.75
CA ASN A 77 13.32 14.42 -17.65
C ASN A 77 13.11 15.93 -17.40
N GLU A 78 13.91 16.76 -18.06
CA GLU A 78 13.77 18.22 -18.01
C GLU A 78 12.36 18.66 -18.42
N GLY A 79 11.75 19.57 -17.65
CA GLY A 79 10.34 19.95 -17.79
C GLY A 79 9.32 18.95 -17.22
N GLY A 80 9.78 17.86 -16.58
CA GLY A 80 8.92 16.81 -16.03
C GLY A 80 7.92 17.29 -14.96
N TYR A 81 8.24 18.38 -14.24
CA TYR A 81 7.33 18.97 -13.25
C TYR A 81 6.00 19.43 -13.87
N GLU A 82 6.01 19.98 -15.08
CA GLU A 82 4.79 20.37 -15.78
C GLU A 82 3.98 19.15 -16.25
N VAL A 83 4.65 18.05 -16.55
CA VAL A 83 3.99 16.76 -16.83
C VAL A 83 3.31 16.22 -15.58
N ILE A 84 3.94 16.35 -14.41
CA ILE A 84 3.37 15.96 -13.11
C ILE A 84 2.12 16.77 -12.80
N LYS A 85 2.15 18.10 -12.94
CA LYS A 85 0.97 18.96 -12.72
C LYS A 85 -0.21 18.54 -13.60
N LYS A 86 0.03 18.35 -14.91
CA LYS A 86 -0.99 17.89 -15.86
C LYS A 86 -1.54 16.51 -15.51
N ALA A 87 -0.70 15.61 -14.97
CA ALA A 87 -1.16 14.30 -14.52
C ALA A 87 -2.07 14.41 -13.29
N ILE A 88 -1.72 15.25 -12.32
CA ILE A 88 -2.54 15.52 -11.12
C ILE A 88 -3.90 16.12 -11.52
N GLU A 89 -3.92 17.07 -12.45
CA GLU A 89 -5.18 17.64 -12.97
C GLU A 89 -6.08 16.56 -13.57
N LYS A 90 -5.51 15.65 -14.38
CA LYS A 90 -6.25 14.53 -14.98
C LYS A 90 -6.80 13.55 -13.93
N LEU A 91 -6.03 13.27 -12.87
CA LEU A 91 -6.50 12.44 -11.75
C LEU A 91 -7.67 13.11 -11.02
N GLY A 92 -7.61 14.43 -10.85
CA GLY A 92 -8.70 15.21 -10.25
C GLY A 92 -10.02 15.09 -11.02
N LEU A 93 -9.96 15.12 -12.36
CA LEU A 93 -11.15 14.98 -13.21
C LEU A 93 -11.85 13.63 -13.07
N ARG A 94 -11.13 12.56 -12.72
CA ARG A 94 -11.65 11.20 -12.61
C ARG A 94 -11.66 10.67 -11.17
N HIS A 95 -11.55 11.56 -10.19
CA HIS A 95 -11.39 11.18 -8.78
C HIS A 95 -12.46 10.18 -8.31
N LYS A 96 -13.73 10.41 -8.66
CA LYS A 96 -14.84 9.51 -8.29
C LYS A 96 -14.70 8.11 -8.88
N GLU A 97 -14.27 8.01 -10.14
CA GLU A 97 -14.05 6.72 -10.80
C GLU A 97 -12.90 5.94 -10.17
N HIS A 98 -11.82 6.65 -9.78
CA HIS A 98 -10.70 6.04 -9.07
C HIS A 98 -11.09 5.54 -7.69
N ILE A 99 -11.84 6.32 -6.91
CA ILE A 99 -12.32 5.90 -5.58
C ILE A 99 -13.17 4.62 -5.66
N ALA A 100 -14.01 4.49 -6.70
CA ALA A 100 -14.84 3.29 -6.91
C ALA A 100 -14.03 1.99 -7.12
N VAL A 101 -12.73 2.08 -7.44
CA VAL A 101 -11.85 0.92 -7.64
C VAL A 101 -10.68 0.86 -6.64
N TYR A 102 -10.64 1.74 -5.65
CA TYR A 102 -9.56 1.80 -4.63
C TYR A 102 -9.84 0.93 -3.39
N GLY A 103 -10.91 0.12 -3.44
CA GLY A 103 -11.35 -0.76 -2.37
C GLY A 103 -12.59 -0.22 -1.66
N GLU A 104 -13.41 -1.13 -1.17
CA GLU A 104 -14.61 -0.84 -0.38
C GLU A 104 -14.29 -1.06 1.11
N ARG A 105 -14.99 -0.34 2.00
CA ARG A 105 -14.96 -0.63 3.43
C ARG A 105 -16.08 -1.65 3.70
N ASP A 106 -15.71 -2.88 4.02
CA ASP A 106 -16.60 -3.90 4.59
C ASP A 106 -16.72 -3.74 6.12
#